data_AF-A0A955EF49-F1
#
_entry.id   AF-A0A955EF49-F1
#
_cell.length_a   1.000
_cell.length_b   1.000
_cell.length_c   1.000
_cell.angle_alpha   90.00
_cell.angle_beta   90.00
_cell.angle_gamma   90.00
#
_symmetry.space_group_name_H-M   'P 1'
#
loop_
_entity.id
_entity.type
_entity.pdbx_description
1 polymer ?
#
loop_
_entity_poly.entity_id
_entity_poly.type
_entity_poly.pdbx_seq_one_letter_code
_entity_poly.pdbx_strand_id
1 'polypeptide(L)'
;MDQFERGSHVRHVTRPEWGAGLIEKAEPVSRDGVDAQRLSIRFTRAGLKHLLTSHARLEVIDPAELLPAGRDEAMRRLITLAERVTDPFTSALRRLEAILAEYRFADQGPALLDWAAAQTGLADPLELLHRHDLESAWPRYRDARHEQLRRTLEELRRTPPANPAELAAIIGEAPETGRNALQQMHARR
;
A
#
# COMPACT_ATOMS: atom_id res chain seq x y z
N MET A 1 -2.00 7.62 -19.70
CA MET A 1 -2.40 6.30 -19.21
C MET A 1 -1.19 5.41 -19.38
N ASP A 2 -0.67 4.84 -18.30
CA ASP A 2 0.54 4.04 -18.38
C ASP A 2 0.24 2.77 -19.16
N GLN A 3 0.95 2.57 -20.27
CA GLN A 3 0.83 1.37 -21.08
C GLN A 3 1.66 0.28 -20.43
N PHE A 4 1.00 -0.75 -19.92
CA PHE A 4 1.66 -1.89 -19.31
C PHE A 4 2.05 -2.90 -20.38
N GLU A 5 3.26 -3.46 -20.26
CA GLU A 5 3.81 -4.42 -21.20
C GLU A 5 3.93 -5.81 -20.55
N ARG A 6 3.92 -6.84 -21.40
CA ARG A 6 4.25 -8.20 -20.97
C ARG A 6 5.70 -8.23 -20.48
N GLY A 7 5.93 -8.86 -19.33
CA GLY A 7 7.24 -8.95 -18.70
C GLY A 7 7.54 -7.84 -17.69
N SER A 8 6.74 -6.78 -17.65
CA SER A 8 6.87 -5.75 -16.61
C SER A 8 6.52 -6.33 -15.23
N HIS A 9 7.28 -5.91 -14.22
CA HIS A 9 6.95 -6.17 -12.82
C HIS A 9 6.10 -5.04 -12.28
N VAL A 10 5.06 -5.41 -11.54
CA VAL A 10 4.13 -4.45 -10.95
C VAL A 10 3.78 -4.81 -9.52
N ARG A 11 3.30 -3.83 -8.77
CA ARG A 11 2.64 -4.03 -7.48
C ARG A 11 1.23 -3.49 -7.53
N HIS A 12 0.29 -4.18 -6.89
CA HIS A 12 -1.05 -3.66 -6.71
C HIS A 12 -1.09 -2.71 -5.51
N VAL A 13 -1.38 -1.42 -5.74
CA VAL A 13 -1.30 -0.38 -4.70
C VAL A 13 -2.27 -0.64 -3.54
N THR A 14 -3.47 -1.09 -3.86
CA THR A 14 -4.50 -1.38 -2.85
C THR A 14 -4.46 -2.83 -2.34
N ARG A 15 -3.58 -3.66 -2.90
CA ARG A 15 -3.39 -5.08 -2.54
C ARG A 15 -1.91 -5.48 -2.47
N PRO A 16 -1.04 -4.74 -1.75
CA PRO A 16 0.39 -5.04 -1.70
C PRO A 16 0.71 -6.39 -1.04
N GLU A 17 -0.22 -6.98 -0.28
CA GLU A 17 -0.12 -8.32 0.29
C GLU A 17 -0.12 -9.43 -0.77
N TRP A 18 -0.56 -9.13 -2.00
CA TRP A 18 -0.42 -10.06 -3.13
C TRP A 18 1.05 -10.22 -3.56
N GLY A 19 1.92 -9.32 -3.09
CA GLY A 19 3.32 -9.25 -3.46
C GLY A 19 3.51 -8.64 -4.85
N ALA A 20 4.70 -8.86 -5.40
CA ALA A 20 5.02 -8.46 -6.76
C ALA A 20 4.30 -9.32 -7.79
N GLY A 21 3.92 -8.71 -8.91
CA GLY A 21 3.25 -9.34 -10.02
C GLY A 21 4.06 -9.25 -11.30
N LEU A 22 4.17 -10.36 -12.03
CA LEU A 22 4.70 -10.38 -13.39
C LEU A 22 3.54 -10.35 -14.39
N ILE A 23 3.55 -9.39 -15.31
CA ILE A 23 2.55 -9.33 -16.37
C ILE A 23 2.83 -10.42 -17.41
N GLU A 24 1.96 -11.44 -17.44
CA GLU A 24 2.04 -12.54 -18.40
C GLU A 24 1.38 -12.20 -19.74
N LYS A 25 0.34 -11.37 -19.70
CA LYS A 25 -0.43 -10.93 -20.88
C LYS A 25 -0.95 -9.51 -20.67
N ALA A 26 -0.87 -8.69 -21.70
CA ALA A 26 -1.49 -7.37 -21.75
C ALA A 26 -2.25 -7.23 -23.08
N GLU A 27 -3.56 -7.01 -22.99
CA GLU A 27 -4.43 -6.90 -24.16
C GLU A 27 -5.18 -5.57 -24.13
N PRO A 28 -5.14 -4.76 -25.20
CA PRO A 28 -5.97 -3.57 -25.27
C PRO A 28 -7.45 -3.97 -25.28
N VAL A 29 -8.25 -3.24 -24.51
CA VAL A 29 -9.70 -3.39 -24.45
C VAL A 29 -10.29 -2.00 -24.43
N SER A 30 -11.18 -1.70 -25.39
CA SER A 30 -12.01 -0.50 -25.34
C SER A 30 -13.41 -0.92 -24.90
N ARG A 31 -13.91 -0.34 -23.80
CA ARG A 31 -15.28 -0.57 -23.30
C ARG A 31 -15.89 0.79 -22.99
N ASP A 32 -17.08 1.04 -23.53
CA ASP A 32 -17.83 2.29 -23.32
C ASP A 32 -17.01 3.56 -23.67
N GLY A 33 -16.13 3.46 -24.69
CA GLY A 33 -15.27 4.56 -25.13
C GLY A 33 -14.06 4.85 -24.23
N VAL A 34 -13.86 4.07 -23.18
CA VAL A 34 -12.67 4.15 -22.32
C VAL A 34 -11.68 3.07 -22.75
N ASP A 35 -10.51 3.52 -23.20
CA ASP A 35 -9.40 2.63 -23.49
C ASP A 35 -8.80 2.12 -22.19
N ALA A 36 -8.61 0.80 -22.12
CA ALA A 36 -8.00 0.10 -21.01
C ALA A 36 -7.17 -1.07 -21.50
N GLN A 37 -6.48 -1.74 -20.58
CA GLN A 37 -5.82 -3.01 -20.84
C GLN A 37 -6.39 -4.07 -19.90
N ARG A 38 -6.66 -5.24 -20.46
CA ARG A 38 -6.86 -6.47 -19.70
C ARG A 38 -5.49 -7.08 -19.46
N LEU A 39 -5.11 -7.17 -18.20
CA LEU A 39 -3.83 -7.71 -17.76
C LEU A 39 -4.04 -9.08 -17.11
N SER A 40 -3.23 -10.06 -17.48
CA SER A 40 -3.06 -11.31 -16.74
C SER A 40 -1.75 -11.21 -15.97
N ILE A 41 -1.83 -11.15 -14.66
CA ILE A 41 -0.69 -10.88 -13.78
C ILE A 41 -0.52 -12.02 -12.79
N ARG A 42 0.67 -12.60 -12.73
CA ARG A 42 1.01 -13.62 -11.74
C ARG A 42 1.66 -12.97 -10.54
N PHE A 43 0.90 -12.85 -9.45
CA PHE A 43 1.36 -12.33 -8.17
C PHE A 43 2.01 -13.43 -7.33
N THR A 44 3.10 -13.12 -6.62
CA THR A 44 3.86 -14.09 -5.83
C THR A 44 3.03 -14.76 -4.74
N ARG A 45 2.11 -14.04 -4.09
CA ARG A 45 1.26 -14.57 -3.00
C ARG A 45 -0.19 -14.82 -3.38
N ALA A 46 -0.70 -14.13 -4.40
CA ALA A 46 -2.12 -14.23 -4.80
C ALA A 46 -2.38 -15.07 -6.05
N GLY A 47 -1.31 -15.59 -6.67
CA GLY A 47 -1.38 -16.37 -7.90
C GLY A 47 -1.78 -15.53 -9.11
N LEU A 48 -2.38 -16.17 -10.12
CA LEU A 48 -2.83 -15.49 -11.34
C LEU A 48 -4.08 -14.64 -11.06
N LYS A 49 -4.05 -13.37 -11.49
CA LYS A 49 -5.19 -12.45 -11.47
C LYS A 49 -5.40 -11.85 -12.85
N HIS A 50 -6.65 -11.65 -13.21
CA HIS A 50 -7.05 -10.90 -14.40
C HIS A 50 -7.61 -9.56 -13.98
N LEU A 51 -6.97 -8.48 -14.40
CA LEU A 51 -7.28 -7.11 -13.98
C LEU A 51 -7.54 -6.22 -15.20
N LEU A 52 -8.35 -5.17 -15.01
CA LEU A 52 -8.50 -4.10 -15.98
C LEU A 52 -7.81 -2.85 -15.45
N THR A 53 -6.97 -2.20 -16.25
CA THR A 53 -6.25 -0.98 -15.84
C THR A 53 -7.18 0.19 -15.52
N SER A 54 -8.44 0.15 -15.96
CA SER A 54 -9.47 1.12 -15.59
C SER A 54 -9.91 1.04 -14.11
N HIS A 55 -9.66 -0.09 -13.44
CA HIS A 55 -10.08 -0.32 -12.05
C HIS A 55 -8.91 -0.72 -11.14
N ALA A 56 -7.84 -1.27 -11.70
CA ALA A 56 -6.67 -1.68 -10.95
C ALA A 56 -5.66 -0.53 -10.84
N ARG A 57 -5.29 -0.18 -9.60
CA ARG A 57 -4.19 0.74 -9.34
C ARG A 57 -2.89 -0.07 -9.24
N LEU A 58 -2.08 0.00 -10.29
CA LEU A 58 -0.81 -0.71 -10.41
C LEU A 58 0.33 0.30 -10.49
N GLU A 59 1.42 -0.01 -9.81
CA GLU A 59 2.71 0.69 -9.94
C GLU A 59 3.70 -0.25 -10.60
N VAL A 60 4.45 0.24 -11.58
CA VAL A 60 5.61 -0.48 -12.13
C VAL A 60 6.72 -0.45 -11.08
N ILE A 61 7.39 -1.59 -10.90
CA ILE A 61 8.48 -1.74 -9.93
C ILE A 61 9.72 -2.28 -10.63
N ASP A 62 10.89 -1.79 -10.21
CA ASP A 62 12.16 -2.32 -10.67
C ASP A 62 12.37 -3.72 -10.07
N PRO A 63 12.67 -4.74 -10.89
CA PRO A 63 13.01 -6.07 -10.40
C PRO A 63 14.12 -6.09 -9.35
N ALA A 64 15.09 -5.18 -9.42
CA ALA A 64 16.18 -5.10 -8.45
C ALA A 64 15.73 -4.69 -7.04
N GLU A 65 14.58 -4.00 -6.92
CA GLU A 65 14.05 -3.51 -5.65
C GLU A 65 13.06 -4.48 -4.99
N LEU A 66 12.63 -5.52 -5.73
CA LEU A 66 11.61 -6.50 -5.32
C LEU A 66 11.89 -7.14 -3.97
N LEU A 67 13.12 -7.60 -3.78
CA LEU A 67 13.51 -8.42 -2.65
C LEU A 67 14.58 -7.70 -1.83
N PRO A 68 14.58 -7.89 -0.50
CA PRO A 68 15.64 -7.37 0.33
C PRO A 68 16.96 -8.10 0.02
N ALA A 69 18.07 -7.38 -0.01
CA ALA A 69 19.41 -7.95 -0.21
C ALA A 69 19.88 -8.87 0.94
N GLY A 70 19.12 -8.91 2.05
CA GLY A 70 19.40 -9.74 3.21
C GLY A 70 18.51 -9.37 4.39
N ARG A 71 18.73 -10.04 5.53
CA ARG A 71 17.88 -9.89 6.72
C ARG A 71 17.86 -8.45 7.25
N ASP A 72 19.00 -7.76 7.27
CA ASP A 72 19.08 -6.39 7.80
C ASP A 72 18.29 -5.38 6.94
N GLU A 73 18.34 -5.55 5.62
CA GLU A 73 17.51 -4.80 4.67
C GLU A 73 16.02 -5.07 4.92
N ALA A 74 15.65 -6.35 5.06
CA ALA A 74 14.28 -6.74 5.35
C ALA A 74 13.78 -6.12 6.68
N MET A 75 14.60 -6.17 7.73
CA MET A 75 14.30 -5.56 9.03
C MET A 75 14.08 -4.05 8.94
N ARG A 76 14.89 -3.34 8.14
CA ARG A 76 14.70 -1.91 7.92
C ARG A 76 13.38 -1.65 7.19
N ARG A 77 13.09 -2.39 6.11
CA ARG A 77 11.85 -2.24 5.34
C ARG A 77 10.60 -2.40 6.21
N LEU A 78 10.59 -3.29 7.20
CA LEU A 78 9.46 -3.46 8.11
C LEU A 78 9.07 -2.16 8.83
N ILE A 79 10.04 -1.36 9.27
CA ILE A 79 9.81 -0.14 10.05
C ILE A 79 9.78 1.13 9.20
N THR A 80 10.10 1.04 7.91
CA THR A 80 10.06 2.16 6.98
C THR A 80 8.65 2.30 6.40
N LEU A 81 8.11 3.52 6.44
CA LEU A 81 6.86 3.84 5.76
C LEU A 81 7.10 3.90 4.25
N ALA A 82 6.13 3.45 3.46
CA ALA A 82 6.22 3.51 2.00
C ALA A 82 6.31 4.97 1.52
N GLU A 83 7.01 5.22 0.41
CA GLU A 83 7.22 6.58 -0.11
C GLU A 83 5.91 7.34 -0.34
N ARG A 84 4.88 6.69 -0.89
CA ARG A 84 3.53 7.25 -1.06
C ARG A 84 2.87 7.78 0.24
N VAL A 85 3.34 7.35 1.40
CA VAL A 85 2.86 7.79 2.72
C VAL A 85 3.65 9.00 3.23
N THR A 86 4.91 9.14 2.82
CA THR A 86 5.84 10.15 3.37
C THR A 86 6.23 11.25 2.39
N ASP A 87 6.03 11.05 1.09
CA ASP A 87 6.48 11.96 0.03
C ASP A 87 5.87 13.37 0.19
N PRO A 88 6.69 14.41 0.45
CA PRO A 88 6.20 15.77 0.66
C PRO A 88 5.63 16.41 -0.63
N PHE A 89 5.98 15.90 -1.81
CA PHE A 89 5.51 16.45 -3.09
C PHE A 89 4.15 15.89 -3.52
N THR A 90 3.76 14.73 -2.97
CA THR A 90 2.40 14.21 -3.08
C THR A 90 1.43 15.11 -2.30
N SER A 91 0.17 15.24 -2.74
CA SER A 91 -0.80 16.04 -1.98
C SER A 91 -1.12 15.40 -0.61
N ALA A 92 -1.45 16.23 0.38
CA ALA A 92 -1.81 15.75 1.72
C ALA A 92 -3.03 14.80 1.71
N LEU A 93 -4.00 15.01 0.79
CA LEU A 93 -5.13 14.10 0.61
C LEU A 93 -4.69 12.72 0.12
N ARG A 94 -3.78 12.66 -0.86
CA ARG A 94 -3.26 11.39 -1.40
C ARG A 94 -2.40 10.64 -0.38
N ARG A 95 -1.59 11.36 0.40
CA ARG A 95 -0.89 10.78 1.56
C ARG A 95 -1.89 10.23 2.58
N LEU A 96 -2.95 10.97 2.90
CA LEU A 96 -3.99 10.50 3.83
C LEU A 96 -4.65 9.21 3.33
N GLU A 97 -5.05 9.15 2.06
CA GLU A 97 -5.60 7.95 1.42
C GLU A 97 -4.64 6.75 1.58
N ALA A 98 -3.35 6.95 1.27
CA ALA A 98 -2.32 5.93 1.41
C ALA A 98 -2.12 5.47 2.87
N ILE A 99 -2.08 6.40 3.82
CA ILE A 99 -1.94 6.12 5.25
C ILE A 99 -3.11 5.29 5.77
N LEU A 100 -4.35 5.69 5.43
CA LEU A 100 -5.55 5.00 5.89
C LEU A 100 -5.65 3.59 5.31
N ALA A 101 -5.19 3.36 4.07
CA ALA A 101 -5.11 2.02 3.50
C ALA A 101 -4.21 1.08 4.32
N GLU A 102 -3.15 1.58 4.97
CA GLU A 102 -2.27 0.78 5.81
C GLU A 102 -2.89 0.31 7.13
N TYR A 103 -4.04 0.88 7.54
CA TYR A 103 -4.75 0.45 8.76
C TYR A 103 -5.45 -0.91 8.63
N ARG A 104 -5.51 -1.48 7.43
CA ARG A 104 -6.00 -2.86 7.22
C ARG A 104 -5.10 -3.94 7.84
N PHE A 105 -3.83 -3.61 8.12
CA PHE A 105 -2.89 -4.50 8.79
C PHE A 105 -3.07 -4.46 10.32
N ALA A 106 -2.82 -5.60 10.98
CA ALA A 106 -2.93 -5.76 12.44
C ALA A 106 -1.78 -6.61 13.01
N ASP A 107 -1.64 -6.61 14.34
CA ASP A 107 -0.61 -7.38 15.08
C ASP A 107 -0.90 -8.87 15.20
N GLN A 108 -2.04 -9.37 14.71
CA GLN A 108 -2.48 -10.72 15.00
C GLN A 108 -2.37 -11.67 13.81
N GLY A 109 -1.81 -12.86 14.07
CA GLY A 109 -1.94 -14.03 13.20
C GLY A 109 -1.51 -13.78 11.74
N PRO A 110 -2.35 -14.15 10.75
CA PRO A 110 -2.06 -13.95 9.32
C PRO A 110 -1.86 -12.49 8.89
N ALA A 111 -2.50 -11.52 9.56
CA ALA A 111 -2.40 -10.12 9.18
C ALA A 111 -0.99 -9.54 9.41
N LEU A 112 -0.27 -10.04 10.41
CA LEU A 112 1.13 -9.68 10.66
C LEU A 112 2.05 -10.20 9.55
N LEU A 113 1.77 -11.41 9.02
CA LEU A 113 2.52 -11.97 7.89
C LEU A 113 2.20 -11.25 6.58
N ASP A 114 0.94 -10.89 6.35
CA ASP A 114 0.53 -10.10 5.18
C ASP A 114 1.15 -8.70 5.19
N TRP A 115 1.25 -8.08 6.37
CA TRP A 115 1.98 -6.83 6.56
C TRP A 115 3.46 -7.00 6.23
N ALA A 116 4.12 -7.99 6.83
CA ALA A 116 5.54 -8.23 6.60
C ALA A 116 5.84 -8.52 5.13
N ALA A 117 4.98 -9.29 4.46
CA ALA A 117 5.08 -9.54 3.03
C ALA A 117 4.90 -8.26 2.20
N ALA A 118 3.91 -7.44 2.54
CA ALA A 118 3.66 -6.17 1.87
C ALA A 118 4.81 -5.17 2.02
N GLN A 119 5.52 -5.19 3.17
CA GLN A 119 6.66 -4.30 3.44
C GLN A 119 7.96 -4.79 2.82
N THR A 120 8.21 -6.10 2.85
CA THR A 120 9.49 -6.66 2.40
C THR A 120 9.48 -7.06 0.94
N GLY A 121 8.32 -7.37 0.36
CA GLY A 121 8.18 -7.99 -0.96
C GLY A 121 8.36 -9.50 -0.96
N LEU A 122 8.69 -10.11 0.19
CA LEU A 122 8.90 -11.56 0.31
C LEU A 122 7.59 -12.33 0.11
N ALA A 123 7.68 -13.45 -0.62
CA ALA A 123 6.58 -14.38 -0.76
C ALA A 123 6.22 -15.03 0.57
N ASP A 124 7.22 -15.45 1.36
CA ASP A 124 7.06 -15.79 2.78
C ASP A 124 8.11 -15.02 3.61
N PRO A 125 7.70 -14.04 4.45
CA PRO A 125 8.62 -13.32 5.31
C PRO A 125 9.45 -14.22 6.23
N LEU A 126 8.93 -15.39 6.61
CA LEU A 126 9.59 -16.29 7.55
C LEU A 126 10.79 -17.05 6.98
N GLU A 127 10.99 -16.99 5.66
CA GLU A 127 12.20 -17.53 5.02
C GLU A 127 13.47 -16.74 5.41
N LEU A 128 13.31 -15.45 5.74
CA LEU A 128 14.42 -14.55 6.06
C LEU A 128 14.33 -13.92 7.46
N LEU A 129 13.13 -13.83 8.01
CA LEU A 129 12.83 -13.19 9.30
C LEU A 129 12.23 -14.20 10.28
N HIS A 130 12.38 -13.93 11.57
CA HIS A 130 11.69 -14.71 12.59
C HIS A 130 10.40 -14.02 13.03
N ARG A 131 9.44 -14.78 13.57
CA ARG A 131 8.18 -14.23 14.10
C ARG A 131 8.43 -13.14 15.16
N HIS A 132 9.44 -13.33 16.01
CA HIS A 132 9.84 -12.32 17.01
C HIS A 132 10.33 -11.00 16.38
N ASP A 133 10.94 -11.06 15.20
CA ASP A 133 11.38 -9.87 14.45
C ASP A 133 10.17 -9.04 14.02
N LEU A 134 9.12 -9.71 13.52
CA LEU A 134 7.88 -9.06 13.10
C LEU A 134 7.15 -8.42 14.29
N GLU A 135 7.02 -9.18 15.39
CA GLU A 135 6.38 -8.71 16.62
C GLU A 135 7.12 -7.52 17.24
N SER A 136 8.45 -7.49 17.14
CA SER A 136 9.27 -6.37 17.62
C SER A 136 9.23 -5.15 16.70
N ALA A 137 9.12 -5.36 15.38
CA ALA A 137 9.06 -4.28 14.39
C ALA A 137 7.69 -3.61 14.31
N TRP A 138 6.60 -4.38 14.52
CA TRP A 138 5.24 -3.89 14.36
C TRP A 138 4.90 -2.64 15.19
N PRO A 139 5.18 -2.57 16.51
CA PRO A 139 4.90 -1.37 17.31
C PRO A 139 5.58 -0.13 16.74
N ARG A 140 6.85 -0.26 16.29
CA ARG A 140 7.62 0.86 15.71
C ARG A 140 6.98 1.37 14.42
N TYR A 141 6.60 0.46 13.53
CA TYR A 141 5.91 0.81 12.29
C TYR A 141 4.55 1.45 12.56
N ARG A 142 3.75 0.88 13.47
CA ARG A 142 2.44 1.43 13.87
C ARG A 142 2.57 2.85 14.41
N ASP A 143 3.55 3.09 15.28
CA ASP A 143 3.77 4.39 15.90
C ASP A 143 4.25 5.41 14.86
N ALA A 144 5.14 5.01 13.94
CA ALA A 144 5.55 5.84 12.80
C ALA A 144 4.37 6.21 11.88
N ARG A 145 3.53 5.22 11.53
CA ARG A 145 2.30 5.43 10.73
C ARG A 145 1.35 6.38 11.45
N HIS A 146 1.16 6.22 12.76
CA HIS A 146 0.28 7.07 13.56
C HIS A 146 0.77 8.51 13.63
N GLU A 147 2.08 8.71 13.82
CA GLU A 147 2.69 10.03 13.80
C GLU A 147 2.56 10.69 12.42
N GLN A 148 2.75 9.93 11.35
CA GLN A 148 2.58 10.45 9.99
C GLN A 148 1.12 10.81 9.68
N LEU A 149 0.15 10.04 10.19
CA LEU A 149 -1.26 10.40 10.14
C LEU A 149 -1.51 11.74 10.83
N ARG A 150 -1.00 11.92 12.05
CA ARG A 150 -1.16 13.15 12.84
C ARG A 150 -0.64 14.36 12.08
N ARG A 151 0.58 14.28 11.54
CA ARG A 151 1.21 15.34 10.73
C ARG A 151 0.39 15.70 9.50
N THR A 152 -0.07 14.69 8.76
CA THR A 152 -0.86 14.89 7.54
C THR A 152 -2.21 15.55 7.86
N LEU A 153 -2.86 15.18 8.98
CA LEU A 153 -4.09 15.84 9.42
C LEU A 153 -3.87 17.28 9.87
N GLU A 154 -2.73 17.59 10.50
CA GLU A 154 -2.38 18.97 10.84
C GLU A 154 -2.17 19.83 9.61
N GLU A 155 -1.50 19.30 8.59
CA GLU A 155 -1.33 19.95 7.30
C GLU A 155 -2.69 20.21 6.63
N LEU A 156 -3.57 19.21 6.55
CA LEU A 156 -4.92 19.37 5.99
C LEU A 156 -5.79 20.37 6.77
N ARG A 157 -5.54 20.55 8.07
CA ARG A 157 -6.24 21.58 8.86
C ARG A 157 -5.72 22.98 8.55
N ARG A 158 -4.42 23.13 8.30
CA ARG A 158 -3.78 24.41 7.94
C ARG A 158 -4.09 24.80 6.51
N THR A 159 -4.12 23.82 5.61
CA THR A 159 -4.44 23.96 4.20
C THR A 159 -5.56 22.99 3.85
N PRO A 160 -6.83 23.39 4.08
CA PRO A 160 -7.98 22.56 3.75
C PRO A 160 -8.04 22.22 2.26
N PRO A 161 -8.53 21.03 1.90
CA PRO A 161 -8.72 20.67 0.51
C PRO A 161 -9.78 21.58 -0.13
N ALA A 162 -9.59 21.92 -1.41
CA ALA A 162 -10.53 22.74 -2.17
C ALA A 162 -11.93 22.09 -2.24
N ASN A 163 -11.99 20.76 -2.25
CA ASN A 163 -13.24 20.00 -2.22
C ASN A 163 -13.34 19.16 -0.93
N PRO A 164 -14.17 19.59 0.05
CA PRO A 164 -14.41 18.82 1.27
C PRO A 164 -15.03 17.44 1.04
N ALA A 165 -15.76 17.25 -0.06
CA ALA A 165 -16.38 15.96 -0.37
C ALA A 165 -15.33 14.87 -0.70
N GLU A 166 -14.16 15.26 -1.23
CA GLU A 166 -13.07 14.32 -1.51
C GLU A 166 -12.49 13.75 -0.22
N LEU A 167 -12.30 14.59 0.80
CA LEU A 167 -11.88 14.15 2.13
C LEU A 167 -12.90 13.19 2.75
N ALA A 168 -14.20 13.52 2.64
CA ALA A 168 -15.27 12.66 3.16
C ALA A 168 -15.31 11.29 2.45
N ALA A 169 -15.09 11.26 1.13
CA ALA A 169 -15.02 10.02 0.35
C ALA A 169 -13.83 9.16 0.79
N ILE A 170 -12.63 9.75 0.92
CA ILE A 170 -11.43 9.04 1.40
C ILE A 170 -11.66 8.43 2.79
N ILE A 171 -12.27 9.19 3.70
CA ILE A 171 -12.60 8.69 5.04
C ILE A 171 -13.64 7.58 4.96
N GLY A 172 -14.65 7.70 4.09
CA GLY A 172 -15.71 6.71 3.90
C GLY A 172 -15.21 5.37 3.36
N GLU A 173 -14.24 5.39 2.46
CA GLU A 173 -13.61 4.20 1.87
C GLU A 173 -12.54 3.55 2.76
N ALA A 174 -12.10 4.26 3.81
CA ALA A 174 -11.05 3.76 4.69
C ALA A 174 -11.48 2.53 5.51
N PRO A 175 -10.55 1.60 5.81
CA PRO A 175 -10.78 0.50 6.74
C PRO A 175 -11.35 0.99 8.07
N GLU A 176 -12.21 0.18 8.71
CA GLU A 176 -12.86 0.53 9.98
C GLU A 176 -11.85 0.94 11.06
N THR A 177 -10.74 0.22 11.18
CA THR A 177 -9.62 0.55 12.07
C THR A 177 -9.00 1.92 11.79
N GLY A 178 -8.91 2.32 10.52
CA GLY A 178 -8.44 3.64 10.10
C GLY A 178 -9.42 4.74 10.47
N ARG A 179 -10.72 4.52 10.22
CA ARG A 179 -11.79 5.43 10.65
C ARG A 179 -11.83 5.61 12.16
N ASN A 180 -11.68 4.53 12.92
CA ASN A 180 -11.62 4.57 14.39
C ASN A 180 -10.39 5.35 14.88
N ALA A 181 -9.23 5.21 14.22
CA ALA A 181 -8.03 5.97 14.56
C ALA A 181 -8.24 7.48 14.35
N LEU A 182 -8.92 7.88 13.25
CA LEU A 182 -9.31 9.28 13.03
C LEU A 182 -10.22 9.78 14.15
N GLN A 183 -11.27 9.03 14.50
CA GLN A 183 -12.19 9.41 15.57
C GLN A 183 -11.47 9.60 16.91
N GLN A 184 -10.55 8.69 17.27
CA GLN A 184 -9.76 8.81 18.50
C GLN A 184 -8.86 10.05 18.51
N MET A 185 -8.28 10.43 17.37
CA MET A 185 -7.48 11.67 17.26
C MET A 185 -8.33 12.94 17.41
N HIS A 186 -9.59 12.90 16.97
CA HIS A 186 -10.53 14.00 17.18
C HIS A 186 -11.02 14.08 18.63
N ALA A 187 -11.20 12.95 19.32
CA ALA A 187 -11.69 12.90 20.69
C ALA A 187 -10.64 13.27 21.76
N ARG A 188 -9.33 13.22 21.42
CA ARG A 188 -8.22 13.60 22.31
C ARG A 188 -7.83 15.09 22.24
N ARG A 189 -8.61 15.89 21.53
CA ARG A 189 -8.49 17.35 21.44
C ARG A 189 -9.46 18.01 22.39
#